data_AF-A0A6I2I6R1-F1
#
_entry.id   AF-A0A6I2I6R1-F1
#
_cell.length_a   1.000
_cell.length_b   1.000
_cell.length_c   1.000
_cell.angle_alpha   90.00
_cell.angle_beta   90.00
_cell.angle_gamma   90.00
#
_symmetry.space_group_name_H-M   'P 1'
#
loop_
_entity.id
_entity.type
_entity.pdbx_description
1 polymer ?
#
loop_
_entity_poly.entity_id
_entity_poly.type
_entity_poly.pdbx_seq_one_letter_code
_entity_poly.pdbx_strand_id
1 'polypeptide(L)'
;MAKRFVYYGNSFRRKIPDIKSLIDCVNNEDDFTYLMAGEVEDWIKQGAQVDINPLVPGCQFQFSDGSSIEYDTDGKITRHSKDKPPVWFIPEAEYWSYWLKNYAYKSKDITKLVTEIRGMELIQRVELCNLLFGLELKKAQPAAKTVVDNVRRGVGNTQGVSTKPKVSDMLSVEFFKQFLTRLNDAVQNNQIPTLQVLTGEENMKAVSANVKGSVRTYFQAITSDSIPNANRAASLKPEIYCDRLKPLVDAVYSAGVDEYYNELQRAIQEAGDTYIKDFKFTFAD
;
A
#
# COMPACT_ATOMS: atom_id res chain seq x y z
N MET A 1 31.86 -4.28 -17.39
CA MET A 1 31.77 -5.15 -16.19
C MET A 1 30.66 -6.18 -16.45
N ALA A 2 30.47 -7.24 -15.65
CA ALA A 2 29.31 -8.12 -15.82
C ALA A 2 28.03 -7.36 -15.44
N LYS A 3 26.96 -7.46 -16.24
CA LYS A 3 25.69 -6.77 -15.96
C LYS A 3 24.88 -7.53 -14.94
N ARG A 4 24.39 -6.82 -13.93
CA ARG A 4 23.71 -7.42 -12.80
C ARG A 4 22.24 -7.05 -12.79
N PHE A 5 21.40 -8.05 -12.60
CA PHE A 5 19.95 -7.92 -12.51
C PHE A 5 19.48 -8.55 -11.20
N VAL A 6 18.80 -7.75 -10.40
CA VAL A 6 18.38 -8.12 -9.05
C VAL A 6 16.88 -8.03 -8.97
N TYR A 7 16.24 -9.13 -8.59
CA TYR A 7 14.83 -9.09 -8.28
C TYR A 7 14.60 -8.19 -7.07
N TYR A 8 13.66 -7.28 -7.23
CA TYR A 8 13.15 -6.48 -6.13
C TYR A 8 11.63 -6.56 -6.16
N GLY A 9 11.03 -6.84 -4.99
CA GLY A 9 9.60 -6.99 -4.82
C GLY A 9 8.76 -5.77 -5.26
N ASN A 10 7.47 -5.77 -4.92
CA ASN A 10 6.49 -4.82 -5.47
C ASN A 10 6.69 -3.33 -5.12
N SER A 11 7.74 -2.95 -4.39
CA SER A 11 7.87 -1.61 -3.79
C SER A 11 8.46 -0.54 -4.72
N PHE A 12 9.24 -0.90 -5.75
CA PHE A 12 9.81 0.09 -6.67
C PHE A 12 8.98 0.23 -7.95
N ARG A 13 8.53 1.47 -8.22
CA ARG A 13 7.77 1.82 -9.43
C ARG A 13 8.58 1.76 -10.73
N ARG A 14 9.92 1.87 -10.64
CA ARG A 14 10.80 1.81 -11.81
C ARG A 14 11.79 0.65 -11.63
N LYS A 15 11.64 -0.34 -12.50
CA LYS A 15 12.41 -1.57 -12.65
C LYS A 15 12.34 -1.99 -14.12
N ILE A 16 13.19 -2.90 -14.57
CA ILE A 16 13.10 -3.50 -15.91
C ILE A 16 11.77 -4.26 -15.97
N PRO A 17 10.78 -3.75 -16.74
CA PRO A 17 9.41 -4.22 -16.63
C PRO A 17 9.16 -5.48 -17.46
N ASP A 18 9.88 -5.65 -18.57
CA ASP A 18 9.64 -6.66 -19.59
C ASP A 18 10.95 -7.15 -20.24
N ILE A 19 10.84 -8.23 -21.01
CA ILE A 19 11.97 -8.90 -21.69
C ILE A 19 12.61 -7.99 -22.74
N LYS A 20 11.83 -7.14 -23.42
CA LYS A 20 12.36 -6.23 -24.43
C LYS A 20 13.32 -5.22 -23.79
N SER A 21 12.87 -4.62 -22.69
CA SER A 21 13.67 -3.69 -21.88
C SER A 21 14.90 -4.37 -21.28
N LEU A 22 14.81 -5.65 -20.94
CA LEU A 22 15.96 -6.44 -20.50
C LEU A 22 17.01 -6.53 -21.62
N ILE A 23 16.62 -6.96 -22.83
CA ILE A 23 17.53 -7.11 -23.97
C ILE A 23 18.17 -5.76 -24.33
N ASP A 24 17.38 -4.68 -24.33
CA ASP A 24 17.88 -3.32 -24.56
C ASP A 24 18.93 -2.94 -23.48
N CYS A 25 18.69 -3.33 -22.22
CA CYS A 25 19.65 -3.11 -21.14
C CYS A 25 20.90 -3.99 -21.24
N VAL A 26 20.80 -5.23 -21.72
CA VAL A 26 21.96 -6.11 -21.95
C VAL A 26 22.86 -5.57 -23.06
N ASN A 27 22.29 -4.90 -24.07
CA ASN A 27 23.05 -4.37 -25.20
C ASN A 27 23.64 -2.96 -24.98
N ASN A 28 23.23 -2.25 -23.92
CA ASN A 28 23.75 -0.92 -23.59
C ASN A 28 25.23 -0.98 -23.10
N GLU A 29 25.97 0.13 -22.97
CA GLU A 29 27.33 0.14 -22.40
C GLU A 29 27.36 0.51 -20.91
N ASP A 30 26.21 0.82 -20.33
CA ASP A 30 26.09 1.24 -18.94
C ASP A 30 26.47 0.13 -17.94
N ASP A 31 27.41 0.43 -17.05
CA ASP A 31 27.80 -0.43 -15.90
C ASP A 31 26.89 -0.15 -14.69
N PHE A 32 25.61 -0.53 -14.81
CA PHE A 32 24.63 -0.46 -13.72
C PHE A 32 24.18 -1.84 -13.23
N THR A 33 23.71 -1.88 -11.98
CA THR A 33 23.01 -3.04 -11.39
C THR A 33 21.52 -2.77 -11.44
N TYR A 34 20.80 -3.43 -12.32
CA TYR A 34 19.39 -3.15 -12.60
C TYR A 34 18.47 -3.90 -11.64
N LEU A 35 17.35 -3.27 -11.29
CA LEU A 35 16.25 -3.95 -10.60
C LEU A 35 15.29 -4.53 -11.64
N MET A 36 14.83 -5.76 -11.47
CA MET A 36 13.93 -6.45 -12.41
C MET A 36 12.55 -6.77 -11.84
N ALA A 37 11.55 -6.85 -12.72
CA ALA A 37 10.19 -7.26 -12.39
C ALA A 37 10.05 -8.79 -12.25
N GLY A 38 8.93 -9.24 -11.65
CA GLY A 38 8.63 -10.68 -11.52
C GLY A 38 8.52 -11.38 -12.86
N GLU A 39 7.91 -10.75 -13.86
CA GLU A 39 7.81 -11.29 -15.22
C GLU A 39 9.20 -11.58 -15.84
N VAL A 40 10.17 -10.69 -15.59
CA VAL A 40 11.55 -10.86 -16.08
C VAL A 40 12.26 -11.97 -15.29
N GLU A 41 12.08 -12.04 -13.98
CA GLU A 41 12.58 -13.14 -13.15
C GLU A 41 12.04 -14.49 -13.64
N ASP A 42 10.73 -14.60 -13.85
CA ASP A 42 10.07 -15.84 -14.28
C ASP A 42 10.59 -16.29 -15.65
N TRP A 43 10.75 -15.35 -16.59
CA TRP A 43 11.31 -15.64 -17.91
C TRP A 43 12.76 -16.14 -17.81
N ILE A 44 13.59 -15.51 -17.00
CA ILE A 44 14.98 -15.95 -16.80
C ILE A 44 15.03 -17.32 -16.12
N LYS A 45 14.18 -17.58 -15.12
CA LYS A 45 14.11 -18.90 -14.45
C LYS A 45 13.67 -20.00 -15.42
N GLN A 46 12.72 -19.71 -16.31
CA GLN A 46 12.33 -20.64 -17.38
C GLN A 46 13.48 -20.87 -18.37
N GLY A 47 14.14 -19.80 -18.81
CA GLY A 47 15.30 -19.88 -19.71
C GLY A 47 16.49 -20.61 -19.10
N ALA A 48 16.67 -20.54 -17.78
CA ALA A 48 17.70 -21.24 -17.03
C ALA A 48 17.48 -22.76 -16.96
N GLN A 49 16.38 -23.31 -17.50
CA GLN A 49 16.24 -24.76 -17.74
C GLN A 49 17.14 -25.24 -18.87
N VAL A 50 17.57 -24.34 -19.76
CA VAL A 50 18.54 -24.61 -20.83
C VAL A 50 19.92 -24.11 -20.37
N ASP A 51 20.97 -24.89 -20.61
CA ASP A 51 22.32 -24.59 -20.11
C ASP A 51 23.03 -23.44 -20.84
N ILE A 52 22.48 -23.00 -21.98
CA ILE A 52 23.01 -21.92 -22.80
C ILE A 52 21.89 -20.93 -23.12
N ASN A 53 22.10 -19.64 -22.83
CA ASN A 53 21.22 -18.54 -23.21
C ASN A 53 22.01 -17.42 -23.91
N PRO A 54 22.00 -17.34 -25.25
CA PRO A 54 22.79 -16.37 -26.00
C PRO A 54 22.23 -14.95 -25.94
N LEU A 55 21.04 -14.73 -25.36
CA LEU A 55 20.42 -13.40 -25.27
C LEU A 55 20.93 -12.56 -24.10
N VAL A 56 21.59 -13.18 -23.12
CA VAL A 56 22.05 -12.55 -21.89
C VAL A 56 23.52 -12.89 -21.55
N PRO A 57 24.47 -12.85 -22.52
CA PRO A 57 25.85 -13.21 -22.25
C PRO A 57 26.48 -12.24 -21.24
N GLY A 58 27.31 -12.76 -20.33
CA GLY A 58 27.98 -11.97 -19.30
C GLY A 58 27.07 -11.34 -18.25
N CYS A 59 25.83 -11.84 -18.11
CA CYS A 59 24.83 -11.31 -17.18
C CYS A 59 24.70 -12.17 -15.92
N GLN A 60 24.49 -11.49 -14.78
CA GLN A 60 24.31 -12.06 -13.45
C GLN A 60 22.89 -11.76 -12.98
N PHE A 61 22.17 -12.76 -12.51
CA PHE A 61 20.78 -12.64 -12.06
C PHE A 61 20.61 -13.14 -10.63
N GLN A 62 19.93 -12.35 -9.81
CA GLN A 62 19.61 -12.66 -8.42
C GLN A 62 18.09 -12.68 -8.22
N PHE A 63 17.56 -13.73 -7.61
CA PHE A 63 16.13 -14.02 -7.56
C PHE A 63 15.49 -13.79 -6.18
N SER A 64 14.16 -13.76 -6.17
CA SER A 64 13.33 -13.55 -4.97
C SER A 64 13.51 -14.63 -3.90
N ASP A 65 13.75 -15.87 -4.33
CA ASP A 65 13.98 -17.02 -3.45
C ASP A 65 15.40 -17.05 -2.86
N GLY A 66 16.27 -16.11 -3.24
CA GLY A 66 17.65 -16.01 -2.81
C GLY A 66 18.62 -16.87 -3.63
N SER A 67 18.15 -17.60 -4.64
CA SER A 67 19.03 -18.24 -5.62
C SER A 67 19.58 -17.21 -6.62
N SER A 68 20.66 -17.57 -7.32
CA SER A 68 21.24 -16.69 -8.31
C SER A 68 21.92 -17.47 -9.43
N ILE A 69 22.03 -16.87 -10.61
CA ILE A 69 22.70 -17.46 -11.77
C ILE A 69 23.63 -16.46 -12.43
N GLU A 70 24.62 -16.96 -13.14
CA GLU A 70 25.57 -16.17 -13.92
C GLU A 70 25.76 -16.82 -15.28
N TYR A 71 25.68 -16.02 -16.34
CA TYR A 71 26.00 -16.42 -17.70
C TYR A 71 27.39 -15.91 -18.05
N ASP A 72 28.25 -16.77 -18.57
CA ASP A 72 29.54 -16.36 -19.12
C ASP A 72 29.39 -15.64 -20.47
N THR A 73 30.50 -15.23 -21.08
CA THR A 73 30.51 -14.53 -22.37
C THR A 73 29.97 -15.37 -23.53
N ASP A 74 29.99 -16.70 -23.38
CA ASP A 74 29.46 -17.65 -24.36
C ASP A 74 27.99 -18.02 -24.07
N GLY A 75 27.41 -17.42 -23.01
CA GLY A 75 26.03 -17.65 -22.60
C GLY A 75 25.83 -18.93 -21.80
N LYS A 76 26.88 -19.58 -21.30
CA LYS A 76 26.78 -20.78 -20.47
C LYS A 76 26.50 -20.42 -19.02
N ILE A 77 25.59 -21.17 -18.40
CA ILE A 77 25.07 -20.86 -17.07
C ILE A 77 25.88 -21.50 -15.93
N THR A 78 26.06 -20.73 -14.86
CA THR A 78 26.46 -21.18 -13.52
C THR A 78 25.32 -20.88 -12.55
N ARG A 79 24.95 -21.84 -11.70
CA ARG A 79 23.82 -21.72 -10.76
C ARG A 79 24.34 -21.73 -9.32
N HIS A 80 23.79 -20.86 -8.49
CA HIS A 80 24.14 -20.72 -7.08
C HIS A 80 22.89 -20.86 -6.21
N SER A 81 23.01 -21.64 -5.13
CA SER A 81 21.96 -21.78 -4.13
C SER A 81 22.02 -20.65 -3.11
N LYS A 82 20.89 -20.41 -2.44
CA LYS A 82 20.75 -19.40 -1.38
C LYS A 82 21.78 -19.56 -0.26
N ASP A 83 22.16 -20.80 0.07
CA ASP A 83 23.09 -21.11 1.15
C ASP A 83 24.55 -20.83 0.79
N LYS A 84 24.85 -20.67 -0.51
CA LYS A 84 26.19 -20.38 -1.02
C LYS A 84 26.14 -19.29 -2.10
N PRO A 85 25.79 -18.05 -1.70
CA PRO A 85 25.68 -16.96 -2.64
C PRO A 85 27.06 -16.60 -3.21
N PRO A 86 27.14 -16.18 -4.48
CA PRO A 86 28.37 -15.72 -5.09
C PRO A 86 28.84 -14.38 -4.48
N VAL A 87 30.11 -14.05 -4.67
CA VAL A 87 30.74 -12.81 -4.13
C VAL A 87 30.03 -11.54 -4.61
N TRP A 88 29.42 -11.57 -5.80
CA TRP A 88 28.72 -10.44 -6.39
C TRP A 88 27.26 -10.31 -5.93
N PHE A 89 26.74 -11.27 -5.16
CA PHE A 89 25.36 -11.26 -4.66
C PHE A 89 25.13 -10.06 -3.75
N ILE A 90 24.00 -9.36 -3.95
CA ILE A 90 23.73 -8.12 -3.23
C ILE A 90 22.76 -8.41 -2.08
N PRO A 91 23.09 -8.06 -0.83
CA PRO A 91 22.14 -8.18 0.27
C PRO A 91 20.93 -7.26 0.06
N GLU A 92 19.74 -7.70 0.48
CA GLU A 92 18.50 -6.90 0.34
C GLU A 92 18.61 -5.51 1.01
N ALA A 93 19.40 -5.42 2.08
CA ALA A 93 19.71 -4.16 2.73
C ALA A 93 20.37 -3.13 1.80
N GLU A 94 21.10 -3.55 0.77
CA GLU A 94 21.89 -2.68 -0.11
C GLU A 94 21.20 -2.30 -1.43
N TYR A 95 20.09 -2.95 -1.76
CA TYR A 95 19.35 -2.72 -3.01
C TYR A 95 19.02 -1.24 -3.28
N TRP A 96 18.69 -0.47 -2.24
CA TRP A 96 18.41 0.97 -2.36
C TRP A 96 19.62 1.79 -2.82
N SER A 97 20.82 1.43 -2.39
CA SER A 97 22.04 2.12 -2.79
C SER A 97 22.29 1.97 -4.29
N TYR A 98 21.99 0.79 -4.85
CA TYR A 98 22.06 0.56 -6.29
C TYR A 98 20.93 1.27 -7.05
N TRP A 99 19.70 1.24 -6.50
CA TRP A 99 18.59 2.02 -7.06
C TRP A 99 18.95 3.50 -7.18
N LEU A 100 19.44 4.13 -6.11
CA LEU A 100 19.83 5.54 -6.11
C LEU A 100 20.94 5.86 -7.13
N LYS A 101 21.94 4.97 -7.25
CA LYS A 101 23.03 5.09 -8.25
C LYS A 101 22.48 5.09 -9.68
N ASN A 102 21.59 4.15 -10.01
CA ASN A 102 21.01 4.01 -11.35
C ASN A 102 20.18 5.24 -11.76
N TYR A 103 19.48 5.86 -10.81
CA TYR A 103 18.64 7.04 -11.10
C TYR A 103 19.40 8.37 -11.05
N ALA A 104 20.74 8.31 -11.09
CA ALA A 104 21.60 9.49 -11.07
C ALA A 104 21.32 10.44 -9.89
N TYR A 105 20.77 9.94 -8.77
CA TYR A 105 20.86 10.60 -7.48
C TYR A 105 22.29 10.44 -6.95
N LYS A 106 23.25 10.99 -7.71
CA LYS A 106 24.70 10.84 -7.52
C LYS A 106 25.23 11.64 -6.32
N SER A 107 24.37 12.36 -5.61
CA SER A 107 24.77 13.06 -4.41
C SER A 107 25.02 12.05 -3.29
N LYS A 108 26.28 11.98 -2.83
CA LYS A 108 26.67 11.26 -1.61
C LYS A 108 25.78 11.67 -0.43
N ASP A 109 25.32 12.92 -0.42
CA ASP A 109 24.44 13.46 0.62
C ASP A 109 23.03 12.87 0.54
N ILE A 110 22.48 12.68 -0.66
CA ILE A 110 21.18 12.01 -0.83
C ILE A 110 21.25 10.54 -0.40
N THR A 111 22.32 9.84 -0.80
CA THR A 111 22.50 8.43 -0.40
C THR A 111 22.67 8.30 1.11
N LYS A 112 23.45 9.20 1.73
CA LYS A 112 23.64 9.26 3.17
C LYS A 112 22.32 9.58 3.90
N LEU A 113 21.59 10.59 3.44
CA LEU A 113 20.28 10.96 3.97
C LEU A 113 19.30 9.79 3.93
N VAL A 114 19.14 9.13 2.79
CA VAL A 114 18.22 7.97 2.68
C VAL A 114 18.65 6.82 3.60
N THR A 115 19.95 6.59 3.76
CA THR A 115 20.49 5.57 4.68
C THR A 115 20.21 5.92 6.14
N GLU A 116 20.44 7.18 6.54
CA GLU A 116 20.14 7.70 7.88
C GLU A 116 18.65 7.58 8.19
N ILE A 117 17.78 7.94 7.25
CA ILE A 117 16.32 7.79 7.39
C ILE A 117 15.94 6.33 7.62
N ARG A 118 16.58 5.36 6.97
CA ARG A 118 16.30 3.94 7.20
C ARG A 118 16.90 3.42 8.50
N GLY A 119 17.97 4.03 9.02
CA GLY A 119 18.47 3.72 10.36
C GLY A 119 17.54 4.17 11.48
N MET A 120 16.69 5.16 11.20
CA MET A 120 15.71 5.67 12.16
C MET A 120 14.59 4.66 12.44
N GLU A 121 14.09 4.71 13.67
CA GLU A 121 12.86 4.01 14.08
C GLU A 121 11.66 4.53 13.27
N LEU A 122 10.61 3.70 13.13
CA LEU A 122 9.45 4.04 12.32
C LEU A 122 8.83 5.39 12.73
N ILE A 123 8.75 5.66 14.04
CA ILE A 123 8.21 6.91 14.60
C ILE A 123 9.02 8.12 14.13
N GLN A 124 10.34 8.02 14.11
CA GLN A 124 11.25 9.08 13.68
C GLN A 124 11.18 9.32 12.17
N ARG A 125 11.01 8.27 11.36
CA ARG A 125 10.78 8.41 9.92
C ARG A 125 9.49 9.17 9.62
N VAL A 126 8.41 8.84 10.34
CA VAL A 126 7.13 9.54 10.22
C VAL A 126 7.27 11.02 10.57
N GLU A 127 7.98 11.34 11.67
CA GLU A 127 8.23 12.72 12.08
C GLU A 127 9.06 13.51 11.06
N LEU A 128 10.10 12.90 10.51
CA LEU A 128 10.91 13.52 9.47
C LEU A 128 10.13 13.76 8.17
N CYS A 129 9.30 12.80 7.75
CA CYS A 129 8.41 12.98 6.60
C CYS A 129 7.42 14.14 6.81
N ASN A 130 6.96 14.36 8.04
CA ASN A 130 6.10 15.50 8.38
C ASN A 130 6.81 16.83 8.21
N LEU A 131 8.06 16.90 8.67
CA LEU A 131 8.88 18.10 8.55
C LEU A 131 9.25 18.40 7.09
N LEU A 132 9.65 17.39 6.32
CA LEU A 132 10.15 17.57 4.95
C LEU A 132 9.07 17.91 3.93
N PHE A 133 7.88 17.32 4.08
CA PHE A 133 6.82 17.42 3.08
C PHE A 133 5.58 18.14 3.61
N GLY A 134 5.62 18.69 4.83
CA GLY A 134 4.48 19.34 5.46
C GLY A 134 3.26 18.40 5.59
N LEU A 135 3.49 17.09 5.72
CA LEU A 135 2.44 16.07 5.58
C LEU A 135 1.52 15.94 6.81
N GLU A 136 1.81 16.64 7.91
CA GLU A 136 1.02 16.60 9.16
C GLU A 136 0.64 15.16 9.63
N LEU A 137 1.49 14.15 9.40
CA LEU A 137 1.25 12.74 9.76
C LEU A 137 1.40 12.44 11.26
N LYS A 138 1.56 13.45 12.13
CA LYS A 138 1.30 13.25 13.56
C LYS A 138 -0.21 13.36 13.72
N LYS A 139 -0.87 12.21 13.99
CA LYS A 139 -2.28 12.04 14.38
C LYS A 139 -3.05 13.35 14.23
N ALA A 140 -3.83 13.55 13.16
CA ALA A 140 -4.65 14.75 12.93
C ALA A 140 -5.18 15.36 14.25
N GLN A 141 -4.40 16.20 14.92
CA GLN A 141 -4.87 16.95 16.07
C GLN A 141 -5.50 18.17 15.43
N PRO A 142 -6.71 18.54 15.88
CA PRO A 142 -7.52 19.52 15.18
C PRO A 142 -6.69 20.78 15.02
N ALA A 143 -6.40 21.15 13.77
CA ALA A 143 -5.74 22.40 13.46
C ALA A 143 -6.51 23.51 14.20
N ALA A 144 -5.78 24.20 15.08
CA ALA A 144 -6.31 25.36 15.78
C ALA A 144 -6.89 26.32 14.75
N LYS A 145 -8.12 26.77 15.00
CA LYS A 145 -8.87 27.69 14.15
C LYS A 145 -8.06 28.96 13.91
N THR A 146 -7.39 29.04 12.76
CA THR A 146 -7.13 30.33 12.13
C THR A 146 -8.36 30.70 11.33
N VAL A 147 -9.22 31.46 11.98
CA VAL A 147 -10.13 32.40 11.32
C VAL A 147 -9.24 33.30 10.47
N VAL A 148 -9.47 33.35 9.15
CA VAL A 148 -9.54 34.57 8.33
C VAL A 148 -9.68 34.19 6.84
N ASP A 149 -10.79 34.70 6.28
CA ASP A 149 -11.09 35.08 4.91
C ASP A 149 -11.18 34.09 3.73
N ASN A 150 -12.44 33.93 3.32
CA ASN A 150 -12.95 34.27 1.98
C ASN A 150 -12.00 34.04 0.80
N VAL A 151 -12.37 33.13 -0.11
CA VAL A 151 -12.58 33.41 -1.54
C VAL A 151 -12.91 32.11 -2.31
N ARG A 152 -13.89 32.26 -3.24
CA ARG A 152 -14.36 31.33 -4.29
C ARG A 152 -15.42 30.29 -3.89
N ARG A 153 -16.65 30.80 -3.87
CA ARG A 153 -17.91 30.06 -3.93
C ARG A 153 -17.97 29.19 -5.19
N GLY A 154 -17.99 27.87 -5.02
CA GLY A 154 -18.46 26.94 -6.04
C GLY A 154 -19.98 26.90 -6.04
N VAL A 155 -20.57 27.03 -7.22
CA VAL A 155 -22.01 26.99 -7.48
C VAL A 155 -22.56 25.63 -7.04
N GLY A 156 -23.41 25.58 -6.01
CA GLY A 156 -24.05 24.32 -5.61
C GLY A 156 -24.65 24.18 -4.21
N ASN A 157 -24.79 25.25 -3.41
CA ASN A 157 -25.54 25.17 -2.15
C ASN A 157 -26.35 26.44 -1.89
N THR A 158 -27.60 26.46 -2.35
CA THR A 158 -28.53 27.58 -2.19
C THR A 158 -29.14 27.67 -0.79
N GLN A 159 -28.96 26.67 0.08
CA GLN A 159 -29.55 26.63 1.43
C GLN A 159 -28.53 26.65 2.58
N GLY A 160 -27.23 26.66 2.31
CA GLY A 160 -26.19 26.71 3.35
C GLY A 160 -26.10 25.45 4.23
N VAL A 161 -26.92 24.42 3.97
CA VAL A 161 -26.90 23.15 4.71
C VAL A 161 -25.69 22.35 4.24
N SER A 162 -24.80 21.99 5.17
CA SER A 162 -23.64 21.16 4.88
C SER A 162 -24.07 19.80 4.34
N THR A 163 -23.57 19.42 3.16
CA THR A 163 -23.83 18.12 2.52
C THR A 163 -22.93 17.00 3.05
N LYS A 164 -22.10 17.28 4.05
CA LYS A 164 -21.18 16.31 4.64
C LYS A 164 -21.97 15.31 5.52
N PRO A 165 -21.77 13.99 5.34
CA PRO A 165 -22.48 13.00 6.13
C PRO A 165 -22.03 13.07 7.60
N LYS A 166 -23.01 13.11 8.51
CA LYS A 166 -22.80 13.04 9.96
C LYS A 166 -22.68 11.58 10.42
N VAL A 167 -22.03 11.39 11.57
CA VAL A 167 -21.99 10.12 12.27
C VAL A 167 -23.41 9.62 12.50
N SER A 168 -23.65 8.34 12.25
CA SER A 168 -24.97 7.73 12.47
C SER A 168 -24.82 6.27 12.84
N ASP A 169 -25.81 5.74 13.53
CA ASP A 169 -25.90 4.33 13.92
C ASP A 169 -27.33 3.83 13.64
N MET A 170 -27.45 2.56 13.23
CA MET A 170 -28.74 1.88 13.10
C MET A 170 -29.30 1.42 14.46
N LEU A 171 -28.54 1.58 15.55
CA LEU A 171 -28.89 1.14 16.91
C LEU A 171 -29.24 -0.36 16.94
N SER A 172 -28.51 -1.15 16.16
CA SER A 172 -28.72 -2.58 15.98
C SER A 172 -27.38 -3.30 15.88
N VAL A 173 -27.07 -4.06 16.92
CA VAL A 173 -25.88 -4.91 16.96
C VAL A 173 -25.90 -5.96 15.85
N GLU A 174 -27.09 -6.48 15.50
CA GLU A 174 -27.24 -7.44 14.41
C GLU A 174 -26.94 -6.81 13.05
N PHE A 175 -27.32 -5.55 12.85
CA PHE A 175 -26.94 -4.82 11.65
C PHE A 175 -25.41 -4.60 11.59
N PHE A 176 -24.78 -4.28 12.72
CA PHE A 176 -23.33 -4.17 12.81
C PHE A 176 -22.63 -5.52 12.52
N LYS A 177 -23.13 -6.63 13.07
CA LYS A 177 -22.63 -7.99 12.79
C LYS A 177 -22.72 -8.32 11.30
N GLN A 178 -23.85 -8.03 10.66
CA GLN A 178 -24.00 -8.22 9.20
C GLN A 178 -22.98 -7.40 8.40
N PHE A 179 -22.78 -6.14 8.80
CA PHE A 179 -21.75 -5.28 8.21
C PHE A 179 -20.34 -5.90 8.38
N LEU A 180 -20.00 -6.33 9.60
CA LEU A 180 -18.69 -6.90 9.91
C LEU A 180 -18.45 -8.20 9.15
N THR A 181 -19.44 -9.08 9.06
CA THR A 181 -19.38 -10.30 8.24
C THR A 181 -19.08 -9.97 6.77
N ARG A 182 -19.83 -9.03 6.17
CA ARG A 182 -19.58 -8.61 4.78
C ARG A 182 -18.21 -7.98 4.59
N LEU A 183 -17.73 -7.20 5.56
CA LEU A 183 -16.39 -6.63 5.54
C LEU A 183 -15.33 -7.74 5.59
N ASN A 184 -15.49 -8.70 6.50
CA ASN A 184 -14.58 -9.83 6.61
C ASN A 184 -14.57 -10.68 5.33
N ASP A 185 -15.74 -11.02 4.80
CA ASP A 185 -15.86 -11.78 3.55
C ASP A 185 -15.19 -11.06 2.37
N ALA A 186 -15.39 -9.74 2.26
CA ALA A 186 -14.72 -8.95 1.24
C ALA A 186 -13.19 -8.99 1.40
N VAL A 187 -12.70 -8.86 2.63
CA VAL A 187 -11.27 -8.88 2.94
C VAL A 187 -10.64 -10.25 2.67
N GLN A 188 -11.31 -11.35 3.04
CA GLN A 188 -10.80 -12.71 2.81
C GLN A 188 -10.81 -13.08 1.32
N ASN A 189 -11.78 -12.58 0.56
CA ASN A 189 -11.89 -12.83 -0.88
C ASN A 189 -11.14 -11.82 -1.76
N ASN A 190 -10.30 -10.96 -1.18
CA ASN A 190 -9.60 -9.88 -1.88
C ASN A 190 -10.54 -8.99 -2.71
N GLN A 191 -11.75 -8.75 -2.23
CA GLN A 191 -12.73 -7.87 -2.84
C GLN A 191 -12.69 -6.50 -2.16
N ILE A 192 -12.56 -5.41 -2.94
CA ILE A 192 -12.56 -4.06 -2.37
C ILE A 192 -13.92 -3.79 -1.68
N PRO A 193 -13.94 -3.43 -0.37
CA PRO A 193 -15.16 -3.22 0.40
C PRO A 193 -15.80 -1.87 0.04
N THR A 194 -16.39 -1.80 -1.14
CA THR A 194 -17.18 -0.63 -1.56
C THR A 194 -18.49 -0.57 -0.78
N LEU A 195 -19.17 0.58 -0.83
CA LEU A 195 -20.44 0.75 -0.12
C LEU A 195 -21.48 -0.29 -0.57
N GLN A 196 -21.48 -0.67 -1.85
CA GLN A 196 -22.36 -1.68 -2.42
C GLN A 196 -22.13 -3.06 -1.80
N VAL A 197 -20.86 -3.45 -1.65
CA VAL A 197 -20.45 -4.71 -1.02
C VAL A 197 -20.85 -4.74 0.46
N LEU A 198 -20.58 -3.65 1.18
CA LEU A 198 -20.82 -3.57 2.62
C LEU A 198 -22.31 -3.46 2.99
N THR A 199 -23.14 -2.90 2.10
CA THR A 199 -24.60 -2.91 2.28
C THR A 199 -25.25 -4.21 1.79
N GLY A 200 -24.57 -4.99 0.94
CA GLY A 200 -25.14 -6.20 0.32
C GLY A 200 -26.23 -5.90 -0.72
N GLU A 201 -26.21 -4.70 -1.30
CA GLU A 201 -27.31 -4.17 -2.11
C GLU A 201 -26.77 -3.70 -3.45
N GLU A 202 -27.26 -4.28 -4.56
CA GLU A 202 -26.80 -3.89 -5.89
C GLU A 202 -27.33 -2.52 -6.30
N ASN A 203 -28.59 -2.23 -5.96
CA ASN A 203 -29.21 -0.96 -6.28
C ASN A 203 -29.03 0.06 -5.15
N MET A 204 -27.90 0.77 -5.18
CA MET A 204 -27.59 1.82 -4.20
C MET A 204 -28.62 2.96 -4.13
N LYS A 205 -29.55 3.11 -5.10
CA LYS A 205 -30.63 4.09 -5.02
C LYS A 205 -31.74 3.66 -4.05
N ALA A 206 -31.93 2.36 -3.86
CA ALA A 206 -32.92 1.80 -2.93
C ALA A 206 -32.45 1.84 -1.47
N VAL A 207 -31.14 1.91 -1.25
CA VAL A 207 -30.55 1.95 0.09
C VAL A 207 -30.78 3.31 0.76
N SER A 208 -31.36 3.29 1.96
CA SER A 208 -31.67 4.50 2.73
C SER A 208 -30.41 5.29 3.13
N ALA A 209 -30.58 6.59 3.37
CA ALA A 209 -29.47 7.45 3.81
C ALA A 209 -28.89 7.01 5.17
N ASN A 210 -29.75 6.55 6.09
CA ASN A 210 -29.33 6.06 7.41
C ASN A 210 -28.47 4.80 7.33
N VAL A 211 -28.83 3.86 6.45
CA VAL A 211 -28.03 2.66 6.22
C VAL A 211 -26.66 3.02 5.65
N LYS A 212 -26.61 3.91 4.64
CA LYS A 212 -25.35 4.39 4.06
C LYS A 212 -24.49 5.12 5.09
N GLY A 213 -25.09 5.96 5.93
CA GLY A 213 -24.41 6.71 6.98
C GLY A 213 -23.81 5.78 8.04
N SER A 214 -24.57 4.77 8.46
CA SER A 214 -24.14 3.85 9.52
C SER A 214 -23.01 2.95 9.05
N VAL A 215 -23.10 2.39 7.83
CA VAL A 215 -22.02 1.61 7.23
C VAL A 215 -20.74 2.43 7.07
N ARG A 216 -20.86 3.71 6.66
CA ARG A 216 -19.70 4.63 6.59
C ARG A 216 -19.11 4.91 7.97
N THR A 217 -19.94 5.06 8.99
CA THR A 217 -19.52 5.30 10.37
C THR A 217 -18.76 4.10 10.91
N TYR A 218 -19.29 2.88 10.75
CA TYR A 218 -18.63 1.66 11.21
C TYR A 218 -17.31 1.42 10.48
N PHE A 219 -17.29 1.61 9.15
CA PHE A 219 -16.07 1.47 8.38
C PHE A 219 -15.00 2.48 8.81
N GLN A 220 -15.37 3.74 9.03
CA GLN A 220 -14.48 4.76 9.56
C GLN A 220 -13.98 4.39 10.96
N ALA A 221 -14.84 3.84 11.82
CA ALA A 221 -14.46 3.44 13.17
C ALA A 221 -13.39 2.34 13.19
N ILE A 222 -13.52 1.33 12.32
CA ILE A 222 -12.58 0.21 12.24
C ILE A 222 -11.30 0.60 11.50
N THR A 223 -11.43 1.34 10.40
CA THR A 223 -10.31 1.53 9.44
C THR A 223 -9.65 2.90 9.51
N SER A 224 -10.29 3.87 10.19
CA SER A 224 -9.95 5.29 10.14
C SER A 224 -9.88 5.87 8.71
N ASP A 225 -10.50 5.20 7.74
CA ASP A 225 -10.47 5.56 6.32
C ASP A 225 -11.90 5.63 5.75
N SER A 226 -12.02 6.31 4.62
CA SER A 226 -13.27 6.41 3.88
C SER A 226 -13.52 5.18 3.01
N ILE A 227 -14.78 4.75 2.91
CA ILE A 227 -15.18 3.67 2.00
C ILE A 227 -14.81 4.05 0.55
N PRO A 228 -14.05 3.20 -0.18
CA PRO A 228 -13.71 3.42 -1.57
C PRO A 228 -14.96 3.58 -2.45
N ASN A 229 -14.99 4.64 -3.26
CA ASN A 229 -15.97 4.76 -4.35
C ASN A 229 -15.52 3.93 -5.57
N ALA A 230 -16.37 3.80 -6.59
CA ALA A 230 -16.07 2.99 -7.78
C ALA A 230 -14.75 3.37 -8.47
N ASN A 231 -14.49 4.68 -8.63
CA ASN A 231 -13.26 5.18 -9.24
C ASN A 231 -12.02 4.82 -8.40
N ARG A 232 -12.11 4.99 -7.08
CA ARG A 232 -11.03 4.64 -6.16
C ARG A 232 -10.79 3.14 -6.15
N ALA A 233 -11.85 2.33 -6.08
CA ALA A 233 -11.78 0.88 -6.11
C ALA A 233 -11.06 0.37 -7.37
N ALA A 234 -11.36 0.92 -8.55
CA ALA A 234 -10.70 0.56 -9.80
C ALA A 234 -9.19 0.88 -9.83
N SER A 235 -8.73 1.85 -9.03
CA SER A 235 -7.31 2.24 -8.94
C SER A 235 -6.51 1.44 -7.90
N LEU A 236 -7.19 0.67 -7.05
CA LEU A 236 -6.57 -0.07 -5.94
C LEU A 236 -6.17 -1.48 -6.40
N LYS A 237 -5.08 -2.00 -5.83
CA LYS A 237 -4.73 -3.42 -5.90
C LYS A 237 -5.49 -4.16 -4.79
N PRO A 238 -6.43 -5.05 -5.11
CA PRO A 238 -7.33 -5.62 -4.11
C PRO A 238 -6.63 -6.40 -3.00
N GLU A 239 -5.64 -7.23 -3.37
CA GLU A 239 -4.82 -8.03 -2.44
C GLU A 239 -4.16 -7.14 -1.37
N ILE A 240 -3.41 -6.12 -1.80
CA ILE A 240 -2.68 -5.22 -0.89
C ILE A 240 -3.64 -4.40 -0.02
N TYR A 241 -4.76 -3.95 -0.60
CA TYR A 241 -5.74 -3.16 0.14
C TYR A 241 -6.43 -4.00 1.22
N CYS A 242 -6.82 -5.23 0.89
CA CYS A 242 -7.49 -6.15 1.82
C CYS A 242 -6.52 -6.67 2.88
N ASP A 243 -5.26 -6.96 2.54
CA ASP A 243 -4.22 -7.34 3.51
C ASP A 243 -4.04 -6.30 4.62
N ARG A 244 -4.14 -5.00 4.29
CA ARG A 244 -4.10 -3.91 5.28
C ARG A 244 -5.29 -3.93 6.24
N LEU A 245 -6.45 -4.43 5.81
CA LEU A 245 -7.68 -4.44 6.60
C LEU A 245 -7.80 -5.68 7.50
N LYS A 246 -7.18 -6.81 7.13
CA LYS A 246 -7.17 -8.05 7.92
C LYS A 246 -6.90 -7.83 9.42
N PRO A 247 -5.77 -7.22 9.83
CA PRO A 247 -5.49 -7.05 11.26
C PRO A 247 -6.49 -6.14 11.99
N LEU A 248 -7.16 -5.23 11.27
CA LEU A 248 -8.17 -4.34 11.85
C LEU A 248 -9.49 -5.08 12.09
N VAL A 249 -9.89 -5.94 11.15
CA VAL A 249 -11.07 -6.80 11.28
C VAL A 249 -10.83 -7.84 12.37
N ASP A 250 -9.64 -8.47 12.39
CA ASP A 250 -9.25 -9.44 13.41
C ASP A 250 -9.24 -8.84 14.82
N ALA A 251 -8.86 -7.57 14.95
CA ALA A 251 -8.92 -6.85 16.22
C ALA A 251 -10.36 -6.70 16.75
N VAL A 252 -11.34 -6.44 15.88
CA VAL A 252 -12.76 -6.39 16.26
C VAL A 252 -13.26 -7.74 16.76
N TYR A 253 -12.89 -8.83 16.08
CA TYR A 253 -13.25 -10.17 16.54
C TYR A 253 -12.55 -10.55 17.85
N SER A 254 -11.28 -10.17 18.01
CA SER A 254 -10.49 -10.44 19.22
C SER A 254 -11.01 -9.70 20.43
N ALA A 255 -11.51 -8.47 20.25
CA ALA A 255 -12.17 -7.67 21.27
C ALA A 255 -13.55 -8.20 21.68
N GLY A 256 -14.15 -9.11 20.90
CA GLY A 256 -15.55 -9.48 21.03
C GLY A 256 -16.47 -8.48 20.32
N VAL A 257 -17.25 -8.97 19.35
CA VAL A 257 -18.05 -8.12 18.44
C VAL A 257 -19.10 -7.29 19.20
N ASP A 258 -19.74 -7.89 20.21
CA ASP A 258 -20.77 -7.21 21.00
C ASP A 258 -20.16 -6.13 21.91
N GLU A 259 -19.00 -6.40 22.53
CA GLU A 259 -18.28 -5.44 23.37
C GLU A 259 -17.76 -4.26 22.54
N TYR A 260 -17.16 -4.55 21.39
CA TYR A 260 -16.74 -3.54 20.43
C TYR A 260 -17.89 -2.64 19.99
N TYR A 261 -19.04 -3.24 19.65
CA TYR A 261 -20.21 -2.47 19.22
C TYR A 261 -20.76 -1.58 20.34
N ASN A 262 -20.81 -2.05 21.58
CA ASN A 262 -21.31 -1.26 22.71
C ASN A 262 -20.42 -0.03 22.96
N GLU A 263 -19.10 -0.20 22.92
CA GLU A 263 -18.14 0.91 23.03
C GLU A 263 -18.24 1.89 21.86
N LEU A 264 -18.38 1.36 20.63
CA LEU A 264 -18.61 2.17 19.44
C LEU A 264 -19.91 2.97 19.53
N GLN A 265 -20.98 2.36 20.01
CA GLN A 265 -22.28 3.02 20.19
C GLN A 265 -22.16 4.18 21.19
N ARG A 266 -21.44 3.99 22.30
CA ARG A 266 -21.16 5.07 23.27
C ARG A 266 -20.39 6.21 22.61
N ALA A 267 -19.33 5.90 21.86
CA ALA A 267 -18.55 6.90 21.14
C ALA A 267 -19.38 7.65 20.07
N ILE A 268 -20.30 6.96 19.38
CA ILE A 268 -21.20 7.59 18.42
C ILE A 268 -22.16 8.58 19.12
N GLN A 269 -22.70 8.20 20.28
CA GLN A 269 -23.56 9.09 21.08
C GLN A 269 -22.80 10.32 21.57
N GLU A 270 -21.56 10.14 22.04
CA GLU A 270 -20.68 11.23 22.48
C GLU A 270 -20.27 12.17 21.33
N ALA A 271 -20.12 11.63 20.12
CA ALA A 271 -19.76 12.42 18.94
C ALA A 271 -20.86 13.39 18.49
N GLY A 272 -22.12 13.14 18.85
CA GLY A 272 -23.25 14.02 18.55
C GLY A 272 -23.33 14.40 17.06
N ASP A 273 -23.21 15.69 16.77
CA ASP A 273 -23.37 16.26 15.42
C ASP A 273 -22.11 16.22 14.54
N THR A 274 -21.10 15.43 14.93
CA THR A 274 -19.82 15.32 14.24
C THR A 274 -19.95 14.70 12.84
N TYR A 275 -19.09 15.13 11.92
CA TYR A 275 -19.00 14.54 10.58
C TYR A 275 -18.24 13.22 10.61
N ILE A 276 -18.65 12.25 9.77
CA ILE A 276 -17.99 10.93 9.70
C ILE A 276 -16.47 11.07 9.50
N LYS A 277 -16.03 11.99 8.64
CA LYS A 277 -14.59 12.21 8.37
C LYS A 277 -13.80 12.59 9.62
N ASP A 278 -14.44 13.29 10.56
CA ASP A 278 -13.81 13.80 11.77
C ASP A 278 -14.05 12.86 12.97
N PHE A 279 -14.84 11.80 12.78
CA PHE A 279 -15.12 10.79 13.80
C PHE A 279 -13.88 9.92 14.03
N LYS A 280 -13.50 9.81 15.29
CA LYS A 280 -12.39 8.99 15.75
C LYS A 280 -12.87 8.06 16.83
N PHE A 281 -12.59 6.79 16.61
CA PHE A 281 -12.88 5.73 17.55
C PHE A 281 -11.60 4.93 17.79
N THR A 282 -11.38 4.54 19.02
CA THR A 282 -10.31 3.63 19.39
C THR A 282 -10.90 2.75 20.48
N PHE A 283 -10.98 1.45 20.22
CA PHE A 283 -11.37 0.49 21.24
C PHE A 283 -10.27 0.46 22.30
N ALA A 284 -10.63 0.61 23.56
CA ALA A 284 -9.66 0.62 24.66
C ALA A 284 -9.04 -0.78 24.81
N ASP A 285 -7.71 -0.84 24.97
CA ASP A 285 -6.98 -2.07 25.33
C ASP A 285 -7.37 -2.58 26.71
#